data_AF-A0A6C0FCY5-F1
#
_entry.id   AF-A0A6C0FCY5-F1
#
_cell.length_a   1.000
_cell.length_b   1.000
_cell.length_c   1.000
_cell.angle_alpha   90.00
_cell.angle_beta   90.00
_cell.angle_gamma   90.00
#
_symmetry.space_group_name_H-M   'P 1'
#
loop_
_entity.id
_entity.type
_entity.pdbx_description
1 polymer ?
#
loop_
_entity_poly.entity_id
_entity_poly.type
_entity_poly.pdbx_seq_one_letter_code
_entity_poly.pdbx_strand_id
1 'polypeptide(L)' 'MKGFHKLEQGCPDGIPFSKCKAYMKKGKKTKRKKKTNRKKRSVKRTQVPPKGVVIRKNDKLYRSDGRTLKLI' A
#
# COMPACT_ATOMS: atom_id res chain seq x y z
N MET A 1 -7.52 -17.01 36.13
CA MET A 1 -6.90 -17.97 35.20
C MET A 1 -7.51 -17.87 33.80
N LYS A 2 -7.06 -16.93 32.95
CA LYS A 2 -7.58 -16.76 31.58
C LYS A 2 -6.56 -17.31 30.58
N GLY A 3 -6.56 -18.62 30.34
CA GLY A 3 -5.62 -19.21 29.36
C GLY A 3 -5.60 -20.74 29.27
N PHE A 4 -5.97 -21.45 30.33
CA PHE A 4 -5.91 -22.92 30.36
C PHE A 4 -7.01 -23.59 29.52
N HIS A 5 -8.24 -23.10 29.56
CA HIS A 5 -9.37 -23.67 28.80
C HIS A 5 -9.15 -23.74 27.29
N LYS A 6 -8.42 -22.78 26.70
CA LYS A 6 -8.12 -22.76 25.26
C LYS A 6 -7.08 -23.80 24.84
N LEU A 7 -6.26 -24.28 25.78
CA LEU A 7 -5.29 -25.34 25.52
C LEU A 7 -5.97 -26.69 25.60
N GLU A 8 -6.81 -26.94 26.62
CA GLU A 8 -7.55 -28.20 26.76
C GLU A 8 -8.44 -28.51 25.56
N GLN A 9 -9.15 -27.53 25.00
CA GLN A 9 -10.03 -27.75 23.84
C GLN A 9 -9.28 -27.87 22.49
N GLY A 10 -8.01 -27.48 22.43
CA GLY A 10 -7.24 -27.39 21.18
C GLY A 10 -6.25 -28.53 20.96
N CYS A 11 -6.00 -29.35 21.98
CA CYS A 11 -5.08 -30.48 21.92
C CYS A 11 -5.85 -31.76 21.58
N PRO A 12 -5.49 -32.50 20.52
CA PRO A 12 -6.07 -33.82 20.29
C PRO A 12 -5.63 -34.82 21.37
N ASP A 13 -6.53 -35.76 21.70
CA ASP A 13 -6.27 -36.82 22.68
C ASP A 13 -5.03 -37.63 22.29
N GLY A 14 -4.16 -37.89 23.28
CA GLY A 14 -2.91 -38.63 23.10
C GLY A 14 -1.63 -37.79 22.94
N ILE A 15 -1.71 -36.44 22.89
CA ILE A 15 -0.53 -35.57 22.91
C ILE A 15 -0.30 -34.99 24.32
N PRO A 16 0.89 -35.15 24.92
CA PRO A 16 1.21 -34.52 26.21
C PRO A 16 1.03 -32.99 26.16
N PHE A 17 0.50 -32.39 27.23
CA PHE A 17 0.24 -30.93 27.31
C PHE A 17 1.47 -30.09 26.95
N SER A 18 2.66 -30.54 27.35
CA SER A 18 3.96 -29.91 27.03
C SER A 18 4.23 -29.79 25.52
N LYS A 19 3.70 -30.70 24.70
CA LYS A 19 3.90 -30.75 23.24
C LYS A 19 2.75 -30.12 22.45
N CYS A 20 1.60 -29.87 23.06
CA CYS A 20 0.43 -29.36 22.35
C CYS A 20 0.64 -27.95 21.75
N LYS A 21 1.32 -27.05 22.46
CA LYS A 21 1.64 -25.71 21.94
C LYS A 21 2.45 -25.75 20.65
N ALA A 22 3.33 -26.75 20.50
CA ALA A 22 4.11 -26.95 19.28
C ALA A 22 3.25 -27.53 18.15
N TYR A 23 2.33 -28.44 18.46
CA TYR A 23 1.38 -29.00 17.51
C TYR A 23 0.46 -27.92 16.90
N MET A 24 -0.15 -27.08 17.74
CA MET A 24 -1.04 -26.00 17.28
C MET A 24 -0.33 -24.97 16.38
N LYS A 25 0.98 -24.76 16.57
CA LYS A 25 1.77 -23.84 15.73
C LYS A 25 2.03 -24.39 14.33
N LYS A 26 2.17 -25.71 14.17
CA LYS A 26 2.45 -26.34 12.86
C LYS A 26 1.28 -26.22 11.86
N GLY A 27 0.05 -26.07 12.34
CA GLY A 27 -1.14 -25.93 11.49
C GLY A 27 -1.36 -24.54 10.88
N LYS A 28 -0.69 -23.50 11.36
CA LYS A 28 -0.89 -22.12 10.87
C LYS A 28 -0.09 -21.87 9.59
N LYS A 29 -0.62 -22.33 8.45
CA LYS A 29 -0.15 -21.90 7.12
C LYS A 29 -0.44 -20.41 6.96
N THR A 30 0.54 -19.54 7.19
CA THR A 30 0.42 -18.11 6.87
C THR A 30 0.33 -17.95 5.36
N LYS A 31 -0.86 -17.61 4.84
CA LYS A 31 -1.04 -17.24 3.43
C LYS A 31 -0.16 -16.02 3.12
N ARG A 32 1.00 -16.21 2.49
CA ARG A 32 1.84 -15.11 1.99
C ARG A 32 1.03 -14.35 0.93
N LYS A 33 0.61 -13.11 1.23
CA LYS A 33 -0.02 -12.24 0.24
C LYS A 33 1.02 -11.88 -0.83
N LYS A 34 0.73 -12.24 -2.08
CA LYS A 34 1.58 -11.89 -3.24
C LYS A 34 1.53 -10.37 -3.42
N LYS A 35 2.67 -9.67 -3.27
CA LYS A 35 2.75 -8.23 -3.57
C LYS A 35 2.54 -8.04 -5.07
N THR A 36 1.44 -7.42 -5.48
CA THR A 36 1.23 -6.99 -6.86
C THR A 36 2.00 -5.69 -7.06
N ASN A 37 3.01 -5.71 -7.95
CA ASN A 37 3.69 -4.50 -8.38
C ASN A 37 2.71 -3.64 -9.18
N ARG A 38 2.05 -2.69 -8.51
CA ARG A 38 1.18 -1.71 -9.16
C ARG A 38 2.07 -0.84 -10.06
N LYS A 39 1.94 -1.00 -11.39
CA LYS A 39 2.63 -0.14 -12.37
C LYS A 39 2.31 1.33 -12.05
N LYS A 40 3.34 2.13 -11.76
CA LYS A 40 3.20 3.58 -11.59
C LYS A 40 2.81 4.17 -12.96
N ARG A 41 1.67 4.86 -13.03
CA ARG A 41 1.30 5.62 -14.24
C ARG A 41 2.32 6.74 -14.44
N SER A 42 2.91 6.84 -15.62
CA SER A 42 3.73 7.99 -15.97
C SER A 42 2.84 9.23 -16.08
N VAL A 43 3.11 10.23 -15.25
CA VAL A 43 2.45 11.53 -15.39
C VAL A 43 3.10 12.22 -16.58
N LYS A 44 2.38 12.27 -17.71
CA LYS A 44 2.80 13.11 -18.85
C LYS A 44 2.87 14.54 -18.32
N ARG A 45 4.08 15.10 -18.20
CA ARG A 45 4.24 16.52 -17.85
C ARG A 45 3.71 17.33 -19.02
N THR A 46 2.74 18.20 -18.76
CA THR A 46 2.34 19.23 -19.71
C THR A 46 3.56 20.09 -20.00
N GLN A 47 3.84 20.31 -21.29
CA GLN A 47 4.94 21.16 -21.74
C GLN A 47 4.57 22.61 -21.44
N VAL A 48 4.90 23.06 -20.23
CA VAL A 48 4.68 24.42 -19.75
C VAL A 48 6.01 25.17 -19.82
N PRO A 49 6.04 26.40 -20.34
CA PRO A 49 7.26 27.21 -20.38
C PRO A 49 7.84 27.46 -18.97
N PRO A 50 9.12 27.86 -18.86
CA PRO A 50 9.70 28.30 -17.59
C PRO A 50 8.89 29.40 -16.89
N LYS A 51 9.10 29.54 -15.57
CA LYS A 51 8.43 30.57 -14.76
C LYS A 51 8.76 31.96 -15.29
N GLY A 52 7.73 32.82 -15.39
CA GLY A 52 7.86 34.22 -15.78
C GLY A 52 7.68 34.47 -17.28
N VAL A 53 7.67 33.43 -18.11
CA VAL A 53 7.38 33.56 -19.54
C VAL A 53 5.90 33.91 -19.73
N VAL A 54 5.65 34.93 -20.54
CA VAL A 54 4.30 35.33 -20.97
C VAL A 54 4.04 34.75 -22.35
N ILE A 55 2.90 34.08 -22.51
CA ILE A 55 2.49 33.47 -23.79
C ILE A 55 1.06 33.84 -24.13
N ARG A 56 0.76 33.90 -25.43
CA ARG A 56 -0.60 34.10 -25.93
C ARG A 56 -1.20 32.76 -26.36
N LYS A 57 -2.39 32.44 -25.85
CA LYS A 57 -3.12 31.20 -26.17
C LYS A 57 -4.62 31.47 -26.22
N ASN A 58 -5.30 31.08 -27.29
CA ASN A 58 -6.73 31.34 -27.49
C ASN A 58 -7.09 32.82 -27.24
N ASP A 59 -6.33 33.72 -27.87
CA ASP A 59 -6.46 35.18 -27.77
C ASP A 59 -6.31 35.81 -26.37
N LYS A 60 -5.95 35.01 -25.37
CA LYS A 60 -5.70 35.45 -24.00
C LYS A 60 -4.21 35.40 -23.68
N LEU A 61 -3.78 36.30 -22.79
CA LEU A 61 -2.41 36.34 -22.27
C LEU A 61 -2.31 35.52 -20.99
N TYR A 62 -1.32 34.65 -20.92
CA TYR A 62 -1.03 33.84 -19.75
C TYR A 62 0.40 34.03 -19.29
N ARG A 63 0.61 34.02 -17.98
CA ARG A 63 1.91 33.94 -17.34
C ARG A 63 2.17 32.51 -16.89
N SER A 64 3.31 31.96 -17.28
CA SER A 64 3.75 30.66 -16.76
C SER A 64 4.30 30.81 -15.34
N ASP A 65 3.91 29.90 -14.44
CA ASP A 65 4.55 29.70 -13.14
C ASP A 65 5.59 28.56 -13.14
N GLY A 66 5.84 27.95 -14.31
CA GLY A 66 6.72 26.79 -14.49
C GLY A 66 6.02 25.44 -14.32
N ARG A 67 4.73 25.42 -13.96
CA ARG A 67 3.92 24.19 -13.82
C ARG A 67 2.57 24.30 -14.53
N THR A 68 1.96 25.48 -14.50
CA THR A 68 0.68 25.80 -15.13
C THR A 68 0.73 27.22 -15.73
N LEU A 69 -0.30 27.54 -16.50
CA LEU A 69 -0.51 28.85 -17.11
C LEU A 69 -1.58 29.59 -16.32
N LYS A 70 -1.24 30.77 -15.80
CA LYS A 70 -2.18 31.66 -15.11
C LYS A 70 -2.61 32.76 -16.05
N LEU A 71 -3.91 33.01 -16.17
CA LEU A 71 -4.43 34.13 -16.95
C LEU A 71 -3.92 35.44 -16.35
N ILE A 72 -3.46 36.35 -17.21
CA ILE A 72 -3.11 37.73 -16.86
C ILE A 72 -4.30 38.62 -17.18
#